data_AF-A0A2N2SET2-F1
#
_entry.id   AF-A0A2N2SET2-F1
#
_cell.length_a   1.000
_cell.length_b   1.000
_cell.length_c   1.000
_cell.angle_alpha   90.00
_cell.angle_beta   90.00
_cell.angle_gamma   90.00
#
_symmetry.space_group_name_H-M   'P 1'
#
loop_
_entity.id
_entity.type
_entity.pdbx_description
1 polymer ?
#
loop_
_entity_poly.entity_id
_entity_poly.type
_entity_poly.pdbx_seq_one_letter_code
_entity_poly.pdbx_strand_id
1 'polypeptide(L)' 'MNQPTNLPIEDVQNTPDTRHLAIDKVGIKSIRHPVKVKDKTGGVQHTVAMFNMYVHLPHNFKGTHMSRFVEILNMNERE' A
#
# COMPACT_ATOMS: atom_id res chain seq x y z
N MET A 1 -28.89 23.52 16.86
CA MET A 1 -27.94 23.58 15.73
C MET A 1 -26.67 22.88 16.19
N ASN A 2 -26.37 21.70 15.65
CA ASN A 2 -25.12 20.99 15.97
C ASN A 2 -24.01 21.65 15.15
N GLN A 3 -23.25 22.56 15.76
CA GLN A 3 -22.03 23.07 15.14
C GLN A 3 -20.98 21.95 15.15
N PRO A 4 -20.39 21.58 14.01
CA PRO A 4 -19.29 20.63 14.00
C PRO A 4 -18.09 21.30 14.69
N THR A 5 -17.62 20.69 15.78
CA THR A 5 -16.37 21.10 16.43
C THR A 5 -15.22 20.89 15.44
N ASN A 6 -14.59 21.98 15.02
CA ASN A 6 -13.48 21.99 14.06
C ASN A 6 -12.14 21.57 14.70
N LEU A 7 -12.16 20.53 15.54
CA LEU A 7 -10.95 19.97 16.14
C LEU A 7 -10.25 19.09 15.10
N PRO A 8 -8.97 19.34 14.77
CA PRO A 8 -8.22 18.47 13.88
C PRO A 8 -8.14 17.07 14.49
N ILE A 9 -8.39 16.04 13.67
CA ILE A 9 -8.22 14.66 14.08
C ILE A 9 -6.73 14.44 14.36
N GLU A 10 -6.42 14.00 15.58
CA GLU A 10 -5.05 13.65 15.96
C GLU A 10 -4.54 12.49 15.10
N ASP A 11 -3.29 12.60 14.65
CA ASP A 11 -2.63 11.55 13.89
C ASP A 11 -2.14 10.42 14.80
N VAL A 12 -3.06 9.53 15.14
CA VAL A 12 -2.79 8.36 15.99
C VAL A 12 -1.86 7.34 15.33
N GLN A 13 -1.69 7.35 13.99
CA GLN A 13 -0.89 6.34 13.28
C GLN A 13 0.61 6.57 13.44
N ASN A 14 1.03 7.83 13.61
CA ASN A 14 2.43 8.19 13.82
C ASN A 14 2.92 8.03 15.26
N THR A 15 2.05 7.60 16.18
CA THR A 15 2.44 7.32 17.56
C THR A 15 3.02 5.90 17.72
N PRO A 16 3.95 5.65 18.66
CA PRO A 16 4.49 4.31 18.90
C PRO A 16 3.42 3.30 19.30
N ASP A 17 3.54 2.05 18.82
CA ASP A 17 2.67 0.96 19.25
C ASP A 17 3.14 0.34 20.56
N THR A 18 2.29 0.35 21.58
CA THR A 18 2.59 -0.16 22.93
C THR A 18 2.06 -1.57 23.17
N ARG A 19 1.36 -2.16 22.19
CA ARG A 19 0.80 -3.51 22.32
C ARG A 19 1.84 -4.61 22.17
N HIS A 20 3.02 -4.27 21.65
CA HIS A 20 4.12 -5.21 21.38
C HIS A 20 3.70 -6.38 20.46
N LEU A 21 2.81 -6.11 19.50
CA LEU A 21 2.36 -7.07 18.51
C LEU A 21 2.89 -6.66 17.13
N ALA A 22 3.78 -7.48 16.57
CA ALA A 22 4.18 -7.32 15.17
C ALA A 22 3.08 -7.85 14.24
N ILE A 23 3.00 -7.31 13.02
CA ILE A 23 2.13 -7.83 11.96
C ILE A 23 3.02 -8.46 10.89
N ASP A 24 2.85 -9.76 10.65
CA ASP A 24 3.66 -10.49 9.66
C ASP A 24 3.50 -9.92 8.25
N LYS A 25 2.26 -9.57 7.87
CA LYS A 25 1.93 -9.02 6.55
C LYS A 25 0.85 -7.95 6.65
N VAL A 26 1.21 -6.71 6.32
CA VAL A 26 0.29 -5.59 6.16
C VAL A 26 0.52 -4.92 4.80
N GLY A 27 -0.55 -4.49 4.12
CA GLY A 27 -0.46 -3.83 2.82
C GLY A 27 -1.76 -3.90 2.03
N ILE A 28 -1.65 -3.95 0.71
CA ILE A 28 -2.78 -3.93 -0.24
C ILE A 28 -2.97 -5.30 -0.90
N LYS A 29 -4.23 -5.62 -1.25
CA LYS A 29 -4.62 -6.88 -1.89
C LYS A 29 -5.60 -6.60 -3.02
N SER A 30 -5.60 -7.45 -4.03
CA SER A 30 -6.56 -7.45 -5.14
C SER A 30 -6.55 -6.17 -5.97
N ILE A 31 -5.40 -5.51 -6.09
CA ILE A 31 -5.26 -4.32 -6.93
C ILE A 31 -5.02 -4.75 -8.38
N ARG A 32 -5.88 -4.28 -9.29
CA ARG A 32 -5.72 -4.47 -10.73
C ARG A 32 -4.84 -3.36 -11.29
N HIS A 33 -3.80 -3.73 -12.04
CA HIS A 33 -2.88 -2.76 -12.62
C HIS A 33 -2.39 -3.24 -14.01
N PRO A 34 -2.34 -2.36 -15.04
CA PRO A 34 -1.82 -2.72 -16.36
C PRO A 34 -0.35 -3.13 -16.31
N VAL A 35 0.04 -4.12 -17.12
CA VAL A 35 1.43 -4.58 -17.21
C VAL A 35 1.80 -4.97 -18.64
N LYS A 36 3.10 -4.90 -18.94
CA LYS A 36 3.72 -5.46 -20.14
C LYS A 36 4.50 -6.73 -19.75
N VAL A 37 4.22 -7.87 -20.39
CA VAL A 37 4.91 -9.13 -20.14
C VAL A 37 5.74 -9.51 -21.36
N LYS A 38 7.05 -9.73 -21.19
CA LYS A 38 7.91 -10.23 -22.27
C LYS A 38 7.69 -11.73 -22.46
N ASP A 39 7.38 -12.14 -23.68
CA ASP A 39 7.27 -13.54 -24.07
C ASP A 39 8.66 -14.12 -24.39
N LYS A 40 8.81 -15.44 -24.25
CA LYS A 40 10.03 -16.19 -24.56
C LYS A 40 10.45 -16.07 -26.03
N THR A 41 9.50 -15.82 -26.93
CA THR A 41 9.75 -15.63 -28.37
C THR A 41 10.22 -14.21 -28.74
N GLY A 42 10.34 -13.31 -27.75
CA GLY A 42 10.77 -11.93 -27.95
C GLY A 42 9.62 -10.92 -28.12
N GLY A 43 8.37 -11.37 -28.13
CA GLY A 43 7.19 -10.49 -28.14
C GLY A 43 6.89 -9.80 -26.79
N VAL A 44 6.03 -8.79 -26.80
CA VAL A 44 5.51 -8.13 -25.60
C VAL A 44 3.98 -8.26 -25.57
N GLN A 45 3.43 -8.77 -24.47
CA GLN A 45 1.99 -8.88 -24.24
C GLN A 45 1.52 -7.79 -23.28
N HIS A 46 0.51 -7.03 -23.69
CA HIS A 46 -0.18 -6.07 -22.82
C HIS A 46 -1.37 -6.75 -22.13
N THR A 47 -1.46 -6.64 -20.82
CA THR A 47 -2.53 -7.26 -20.04
C THR A 47 -2.76 -6.51 -18.72
N VAL A 48 -3.74 -6.95 -17.92
CA VAL A 48 -4.00 -6.44 -16.57
C VAL A 48 -3.71 -7.54 -15.56
N ALA A 49 -2.80 -7.27 -14.63
CA ALA A 49 -2.45 -8.19 -13.55
C ALA A 49 -3.15 -7.81 -12.24
N MET A 50 -3.26 -8.77 -11.33
CA MET A 50 -3.70 -8.56 -9.95
C MET A 50 -2.51 -8.64 -9.00
N PHE A 51 -2.31 -7.58 -8.21
CA PHE A 51 -1.20 -7.44 -7.28
C PHE A 51 -1.67 -7.54 -5.83
N ASN A 52 -0.87 -8.25 -5.05
CA ASN A 52 -0.92 -8.25 -3.59
C ASN A 52 0.47 -7.83 -3.10
N MET A 53 0.55 -6.77 -2.30
CA MET A 53 1.82 -6.19 -1.85
C MET A 53 1.79 -6.02 -0.34
N TYR A 54 2.81 -6.51 0.33
CA TYR A 54 2.87 -6.57 1.78
C TYR A 54 4.26 -6.23 2.30
N VAL A 55 4.31 -5.74 3.53
CA VAL A 55 5.52 -5.60 4.34
C VAL A 55 5.30 -6.21 5.71
N HIS A 56 6.40 -6.53 6.39
CA HIS A 56 6.38 -6.80 7.83
C HIS A 56 6.22 -5.47 8.58
N LEU A 57 5.35 -5.44 9.59
CA LEU A 57 5.21 -4.30 10.50
C LEU A 57 5.82 -4.67 11.86
N PRO A 58 6.98 -4.10 12.21
CA PRO A 58 7.58 -4.32 13.52
C PRO A 58 6.66 -3.80 14.63
N HIS A 59 6.73 -4.43 15.81
CA HIS A 59 5.80 -4.22 16.92
C HIS A 59 5.76 -2.79 17.51
N ASN A 60 6.71 -1.93 17.14
CA ASN A 60 6.81 -0.55 17.60
C ASN A 60 6.12 0.46 16.65
N PHE A 61 5.68 0.02 15.46
CA PHE A 61 4.94 0.83 14.50
C PHE A 61 3.44 0.52 14.58
N LYS A 62 2.59 1.55 14.63
CA LYS A 62 1.13 1.39 14.65
C LYS A 62 0.52 1.05 13.29
N GLY A 63 1.17 1.41 12.20
CA GLY A 63 0.63 1.22 10.86
C GLY A 63 1.64 1.39 9.74
N THR A 64 1.16 1.14 8.52
CA THR A 64 1.90 1.32 7.27
C THR A 64 1.23 2.40 6.41
N HIS A 65 2.01 3.03 5.52
CA HIS A 65 1.48 3.99 4.56
C HIS A 65 0.87 3.24 3.36
N MET A 66 -0.45 3.04 3.38
CA MET A 66 -1.15 2.28 2.33
C MET A 66 -1.02 2.92 0.93
N SER A 67 -1.01 4.25 0.83
CA SER A 67 -0.90 4.95 -0.45
C SER A 67 0.45 4.71 -1.14
N ARG A 68 1.53 4.56 -0.36
CA ARG A 68 2.89 4.31 -0.87
C ARG A 68 2.96 3.07 -1.76
N PHE A 69 2.17 2.03 -1.48
CA PHE A 69 2.12 0.83 -2.35
C PHE A 69 1.57 1.14 -3.75
N VAL A 70 0.51 1.95 -3.82
CA VAL A 70 -0.10 2.37 -5.08
C VAL A 70 0.81 3.36 -5.82
N GLU A 71 1.47 4.27 -5.09
CA GLU A 71 2.49 5.16 -5.64
C GLU A 71 3.60 4.37 -6.34
N ILE A 72 4.13 3.31 -5.69
CA ILE A 72 5.16 2.45 -6.27
C ILE A 72 4.67 1.73 -7.53
N LEU A 73 3.43 1.23 -7.56
CA LEU A 73 2.87 0.60 -8.77
C LEU A 73 2.87 1.60 -9.94
N ASN A 74 2.39 2.82 -9.70
CA ASN A 74 2.26 3.83 -10.76
C ASN A 74 3.60 4.45 -11.20
N MET A 75 4.65 4.42 -10.36
CA MET A 75 5.97 4.94 -10.73
C MET A 75 6.65 4.09 -11.82
N ASN A 76 6.39 2.77 -11.84
CA ASN A 76 7.06 1.82 -12.73
C ASN A 76 6.50 1.77 -14.15
N GLU A 77 5.52 2.61 -14.50
CA GLU A 77 4.98 2.72 -15.87
C GLU A 77 5.91 3.52 -16.84
N ARG A 78 7.05 4.04 -16.36
CA ARG A 78 7.92 4.97 -17.11
C ARG A 78 8.98 4.34 -18.03
N GLU A 79 8.96 3.04 -18.29
CA GLU A 79 9.86 2.37 -19.27
C GLU A 79 9.10 1.41 -20.22
#